data_AF-A0A1S1J2Z8-F1
#
_entry.id   AF-A0A1S1J2Z8-F1
#
_cell.length_a   1.000
_cell.length_b   1.000
_cell.length_c   1.000
_cell.angle_alpha   90.00
_cell.angle_beta   90.00
_cell.angle_gamma   90.00
#
_symmetry.space_group_name_H-M   'P 1'
#
loop_
_entity.id
_entity.type
_entity.pdbx_description
1 polymer ?
#
loop_
_entity_poly.entity_id
_entity_poly.type
_entity_poly.pdbx_seq_one_letter_code
_entity_poly.pdbx_strand_id
1 'polypeptide(L)'
;MIDKIKTLINCVLLITLFSSCNNGILQDSEIKEAKVIIVKSGDKNLYASLCIYYYEKGEYESTLPYSLVMAYKYNDRDAYYNIYRTMIQINNGGEFNYETIKKLDKTSKEFALQNLIKSANLGCNSAKNELEKYHLEGTLKK
;
A
#
# COMPACT_ATOMS: atom_id res chain seq x y z
N MET A 1 -25.23 -41.31 -22.78
CA MET A 1 -24.73 -40.13 -23.54
C MET A 1 -24.91 -38.85 -22.73
N ILE A 2 -26.08 -38.65 -22.13
CA ILE A 2 -26.42 -37.51 -21.26
C ILE A 2 -25.51 -37.41 -20.01
N ASP A 3 -25.13 -38.53 -19.39
CA ASP A 3 -24.30 -38.50 -18.18
C ASP A 3 -22.87 -38.01 -18.45
N LYS A 4 -22.31 -38.34 -19.62
CA LYS A 4 -20.99 -37.83 -20.05
C LYS A 4 -21.00 -36.32 -20.25
N ILE A 5 -22.11 -35.77 -20.73
CA ILE A 5 -22.29 -34.32 -20.93
C ILE A 5 -22.42 -33.60 -19.58
N LYS A 6 -23.16 -34.17 -18.61
CA LYS A 6 -23.26 -33.61 -17.25
C LYS A 6 -21.91 -33.61 -16.54
N THR A 7 -21.14 -34.69 -16.64
CA THR A 7 -19.79 -34.77 -16.08
C THR A 7 -18.87 -33.73 -16.73
N LEU A 8 -18.95 -33.54 -18.05
CA LEU A 8 -18.15 -32.54 -18.75
C LEU A 8 -18.49 -31.11 -18.31
N ILE A 9 -19.79 -30.77 -18.17
CA ILE A 9 -20.24 -29.45 -17.71
C ILE A 9 -19.79 -29.18 -16.27
N ASN A 10 -19.89 -30.18 -15.38
CA ASN A 10 -19.41 -30.05 -14.00
C ASN A 10 -17.87 -29.87 -13.94
N CYS A 11 -17.11 -30.54 -14.80
CA CYS A 11 -15.67 -30.34 -14.90
C CYS A 11 -15.32 -28.92 -15.36
N VAL A 12 -16.03 -28.35 -16.34
CA VAL A 12 -15.81 -26.98 -16.81
C VAL A 12 -16.13 -25.95 -15.72
N LEU A 13 -17.21 -26.13 -14.97
CA LEU A 13 -17.58 -25.27 -13.83
C LEU A 13 -16.53 -25.35 -12.70
N LEU A 14 -16.01 -26.54 -12.41
CA LEU A 14 -14.92 -26.70 -11.45
C LEU A 14 -13.63 -26.01 -11.91
N ILE A 15 -13.27 -26.07 -13.20
CA ILE A 15 -12.08 -25.40 -13.74
C ILE A 15 -12.18 -23.86 -13.61
N THR A 16 -13.38 -23.29 -13.79
CA THR A 16 -13.60 -21.85 -13.56
C THR A 16 -13.51 -21.45 -12.08
N LEU A 17 -13.72 -22.39 -11.15
CA LEU A 17 -13.57 -22.15 -9.71
C LEU A 17 -12.12 -22.30 -9.23
N PHE A 18 -11.25 -22.98 -9.99
CA PHE A 18 -9.84 -23.18 -9.66
C PHE A 18 -8.86 -22.24 -10.38
N SER A 19 -9.34 -21.30 -11.18
CA SER A 19 -8.48 -20.34 -11.91
C SER A 19 -8.05 -19.12 -11.10
N SER A 20 -8.20 -19.11 -9.77
CA SER A 20 -7.69 -18.03 -8.91
C SER A 20 -6.60 -18.53 -7.95
N CYS A 21 -5.56 -19.12 -8.52
CA CYS A 21 -4.22 -19.02 -7.95
C CYS A 21 -3.46 -17.95 -8.74
N ASN A 22 -3.93 -16.70 -8.67
CA ASN A 22 -3.07 -15.58 -9.03
C ASN A 22 -2.14 -15.37 -7.82
N ASN A 23 -0.84 -15.17 -8.03
CA ASN A 23 0.15 -15.08 -6.95
C ASN A 23 0.00 -13.81 -6.06
N GLY A 24 -1.15 -13.13 -6.11
CA GLY A 24 -1.43 -11.87 -5.43
C GLY A 24 -0.73 -10.65 -6.03
N ILE A 25 0.16 -10.85 -7.02
CA ILE A 25 0.93 -9.82 -7.70
C ILE A 25 0.18 -9.38 -8.96
N LEU A 26 -0.06 -8.08 -9.08
CA LEU A 26 -0.70 -7.49 -10.26
C LEU A 26 0.23 -7.53 -11.48
N GLN A 27 -0.33 -7.78 -12.65
CA GLN A 27 0.33 -7.65 -13.94
C GLN A 27 0.05 -6.27 -14.56
N ASP A 28 0.91 -5.86 -15.51
CA ASP A 28 0.80 -4.56 -16.20
C ASP A 28 -0.60 -4.31 -16.81
N SER A 29 -1.24 -5.35 -17.34
CA SER A 29 -2.58 -5.29 -17.92
C SER A 29 -3.69 -4.97 -16.90
N GLU A 30 -3.46 -5.29 -15.62
CA GLU A 30 -4.46 -5.17 -14.54
C GLU A 30 -4.39 -3.80 -13.84
N ILE A 31 -3.26 -3.09 -13.95
CA ILE A 31 -2.99 -1.85 -13.20
C ILE A 31 -4.03 -0.77 -13.44
N LYS A 32 -4.47 -0.58 -14.68
CA LYS A 32 -5.46 0.47 -14.99
C LYS A 32 -6.78 0.23 -14.26
N GLU A 33 -7.26 -1.01 -14.26
CA GLU A 33 -8.50 -1.37 -13.58
C GLU A 33 -8.35 -1.33 -12.06
N ALA A 34 -7.22 -1.85 -11.55
CA ALA A 34 -6.92 -1.83 -10.12
C ALA A 34 -6.97 -0.41 -9.53
N LYS A 35 -6.33 0.54 -10.21
CA LYS A 35 -6.35 1.96 -9.83
C LYS A 35 -7.77 2.53 -9.74
N VAL A 36 -8.64 2.19 -10.70
CA VAL A 36 -10.03 2.67 -10.71
C VAL A 36 -10.82 2.08 -9.54
N ILE A 37 -10.65 0.78 -9.27
CA ILE A 37 -11.34 0.10 -8.17
C ILE A 37 -10.91 0.70 -6.83
N ILE A 38 -9.60 0.82 -6.57
CA ILE A 38 -9.07 1.40 -5.32
C ILE A 38 -9.66 2.78 -5.07
N VAL A 39 -9.68 3.65 -6.09
CA VAL A 39 -10.22 5.01 -5.95
C VAL A 39 -11.73 5.01 -5.64
N LYS A 40 -12.48 4.08 -6.23
CA LYS A 40 -13.94 4.01 -6.09
C LYS A 40 -14.44 3.33 -4.82
N SER A 41 -13.81 2.21 -4.43
CA SER A 41 -14.30 1.34 -3.34
C SER A 41 -13.41 1.33 -2.10
N GLY A 42 -12.16 1.77 -2.21
CA GLY A 42 -11.21 1.64 -1.10
C GLY A 42 -10.79 0.20 -0.85
N ASP A 43 -10.69 -0.61 -1.90
CA ASP A 43 -10.26 -2.01 -1.81
C ASP A 43 -8.83 -2.11 -1.27
N LYS A 44 -8.70 -2.56 -0.02
CA LYS A 44 -7.42 -2.63 0.70
C LYS A 44 -6.50 -3.72 0.16
N ASN A 45 -7.04 -4.84 -0.28
CA ASN A 45 -6.24 -5.95 -0.79
C ASN A 45 -5.63 -5.55 -2.14
N LEU A 46 -6.45 -4.95 -3.00
CA LEU A 46 -5.99 -4.46 -4.30
C LEU A 46 -5.02 -3.30 -4.16
N TYR A 47 -5.22 -2.43 -3.17
CA TYR A 47 -4.25 -1.39 -2.82
C TYR A 47 -2.91 -1.99 -2.38
N ALA A 48 -2.90 -3.01 -1.51
CA ALA A 48 -1.68 -3.69 -1.11
C ALA A 48 -0.94 -4.33 -2.30
N SER A 49 -1.67 -5.00 -3.20
CA SER A 49 -1.11 -5.56 -4.43
C SER A 49 -0.54 -4.47 -5.36
N LEU A 50 -1.20 -3.31 -5.47
CA LEU A 50 -0.71 -2.17 -6.24
C LEU A 50 0.58 -1.59 -5.64
N CYS A 51 0.67 -1.52 -4.32
CA CYS A 51 1.90 -1.12 -3.65
C CYS A 51 3.03 -2.09 -4.00
N ILE A 52 2.83 -3.41 -3.81
CA ILE A 52 3.84 -4.44 -4.10
C ILE A 52 4.33 -4.31 -5.55
N TYR A 53 3.41 -4.22 -6.51
CA TYR A 53 3.73 -4.04 -7.93
C TYR A 53 4.70 -2.86 -8.17
N TYR A 54 4.40 -1.69 -7.60
CA TYR A 54 5.26 -0.53 -7.78
C TYR A 54 6.59 -0.62 -7.04
N TYR A 55 6.61 -1.25 -5.86
CA TYR A 55 7.83 -1.51 -5.12
C TYR A 55 8.78 -2.44 -5.89
N GLU A 56 8.28 -3.50 -6.51
CA GLU A 56 9.08 -4.43 -7.32
C GLU A 56 9.68 -3.77 -8.57
N LYS A 57 9.01 -2.75 -9.11
CA LYS A 57 9.53 -1.94 -10.23
C LYS A 57 10.47 -0.80 -9.81
N GLY A 58 10.60 -0.56 -8.50
CA GLY A 58 11.34 0.61 -8.00
C GLY A 58 10.62 1.95 -8.25
N GLU A 59 9.33 1.92 -8.58
CA GLU A 59 8.49 3.08 -8.90
C GLU A 59 7.59 3.45 -7.69
N TYR A 60 8.16 3.43 -6.49
CA TYR A 60 7.43 3.59 -5.22
C TYR A 60 6.66 4.93 -5.12
N GLU A 61 7.12 5.97 -5.81
CA GLU A 61 6.43 7.26 -5.93
C GLU A 61 5.06 7.14 -6.60
N SER A 62 4.88 6.16 -7.49
CA SER A 62 3.61 5.90 -8.19
C SER A 62 2.51 5.40 -7.25
N THR A 63 2.87 4.97 -6.03
CA THR A 63 1.89 4.59 -4.99
C THR A 63 1.24 5.81 -4.33
N LEU A 64 1.90 6.97 -4.32
CA LEU A 64 1.52 8.11 -3.48
C LEU A 64 0.07 8.61 -3.72
N PRO A 65 -0.42 8.78 -4.97
CA PRO A 65 -1.80 9.21 -5.19
C PRO A 65 -2.83 8.25 -4.58
N TYR A 66 -2.55 6.94 -4.64
CA TYR A 66 -3.43 5.90 -4.12
C TYR A 66 -3.35 5.82 -2.60
N SER A 67 -2.15 5.96 -2.04
CA SER A 67 -1.95 6.07 -0.58
C SER A 67 -2.70 7.28 -0.01
N LEU A 68 -2.68 8.43 -0.68
CA LEU A 68 -3.46 9.61 -0.29
C LEU A 68 -4.97 9.34 -0.29
N VAL A 69 -5.49 8.71 -1.35
CA VAL A 69 -6.92 8.35 -1.41
C VAL A 69 -7.28 7.36 -0.30
N MET A 70 -6.49 6.31 -0.13
CA MET A 70 -6.74 5.28 0.89
C MET A 70 -6.66 5.83 2.32
N ALA A 71 -5.68 6.68 2.59
CA ALA A 71 -5.52 7.32 3.89
C ALA A 71 -6.67 8.30 4.19
N TYR A 72 -6.90 9.29 3.31
CA TYR A 72 -7.79 10.40 3.64
C TYR A 72 -9.27 10.12 3.35
N LYS A 73 -9.60 9.29 2.36
CA LYS A 73 -11.00 8.94 2.04
C LYS A 73 -11.48 7.72 2.82
N TYR A 74 -10.62 6.72 2.97
CA TYR A 74 -11.01 5.43 3.58
C TYR A 74 -10.41 5.21 4.97
N ASN A 75 -9.68 6.20 5.51
CA ASN A 75 -9.06 6.15 6.84
C ASN A 75 -8.19 4.88 7.02
N ASP A 76 -7.48 4.49 5.96
CA ASP A 76 -6.66 3.29 5.97
C ASP A 76 -5.32 3.51 6.67
N ARG A 77 -5.04 2.71 7.71
CA ARG A 77 -3.86 2.87 8.57
C ARG A 77 -2.56 2.62 7.81
N ASP A 78 -2.54 1.63 6.91
CA ASP A 78 -1.33 1.22 6.22
C ASP A 78 -1.04 2.21 5.09
N ALA A 79 -2.06 2.80 4.49
CA ALA A 79 -1.91 3.92 3.57
C ALA A 79 -1.32 5.18 4.21
N TYR A 80 -1.74 5.53 5.43
CA TYR A 80 -1.11 6.63 6.19
C TYR A 80 0.38 6.35 6.42
N TYR A 81 0.75 5.11 6.74
CA TYR A 81 2.15 4.73 6.90
C TYR A 81 2.92 4.80 5.57
N ASN A 82 2.30 4.32 4.48
CA ASN A 82 2.91 4.35 3.15
C ASN A 82 3.15 5.77 2.66
N ILE A 83 2.30 6.76 2.97
CA ILE A 83 2.59 8.18 2.66
C ILE A 83 3.90 8.62 3.31
N TYR A 84 4.07 8.37 4.62
CA TYR A 84 5.31 8.68 5.34
C TYR A 84 6.51 7.98 4.69
N ARG A 85 6.40 6.67 4.43
CA ARG A 85 7.47 5.86 3.85
C ARG A 85 7.86 6.34 2.45
N THR A 86 6.90 6.59 1.57
CA THR A 86 7.13 7.09 0.21
C THR A 86 7.80 8.47 0.22
N MET A 87 7.41 9.37 1.13
CA MET A 87 8.09 10.67 1.27
C MET A 87 9.56 10.52 1.66
N ILE A 88 9.88 9.60 2.56
CA ILE A 88 11.26 9.28 2.93
C ILE A 88 12.04 8.73 1.73
N GLN A 89 11.45 7.79 0.99
CA GLN A 89 12.10 7.16 -0.16
C GLN A 89 12.37 8.14 -1.30
N ILE A 90 11.39 8.99 -1.65
CA ILE A 90 11.55 10.03 -2.69
C ILE A 90 12.73 10.94 -2.35
N ASN A 91 12.91 11.27 -1.07
CA ASN A 91 13.98 12.15 -0.59
C ASN A 91 15.29 11.42 -0.26
N ASN A 92 15.40 10.13 -0.58
CA ASN A 92 16.57 9.30 -0.31
C ASN A 92 16.87 8.31 -1.44
N GLY A 93 16.57 8.68 -2.69
CA GLY A 93 16.91 7.87 -3.86
C GLY A 93 16.23 6.50 -3.91
N GLY A 94 15.06 6.37 -3.28
CA GLY A 94 14.27 5.15 -3.21
C GLY A 94 14.51 4.29 -1.99
N GLU A 95 15.58 4.54 -1.25
CA GLU A 95 15.91 3.79 -0.06
C GLU A 95 15.15 4.31 1.15
N PHE A 96 14.57 3.41 1.94
CA PHE A 96 13.94 3.80 3.19
C PHE A 96 15.00 3.96 4.30
N ASN A 97 15.19 5.21 4.75
CA ASN A 97 15.93 5.52 5.97
C ASN A 97 15.14 6.57 6.78
N TYR A 98 14.67 6.18 7.98
CA TYR A 98 13.87 7.07 8.83
C TYR A 98 14.61 8.37 9.22
N GLU A 99 15.95 8.38 9.24
CA GLU A 99 16.73 9.58 9.51
C GLU A 99 16.63 10.65 8.41
N THR A 100 16.26 10.25 7.19
CA THR A 100 16.00 11.18 6.07
C THR A 100 14.96 12.23 6.43
N ILE A 101 14.07 11.94 7.39
CA ILE A 101 13.12 12.93 7.89
C ILE A 101 13.82 14.24 8.29
N LYS A 102 15.05 14.16 8.84
CA LYS A 102 15.83 15.32 9.31
C LYS A 102 16.16 16.28 8.16
N LYS A 103 16.32 15.75 6.93
CA LYS A 103 16.68 16.46 5.70
C LYS A 103 15.48 17.11 4.99
N LEU A 104 14.26 16.69 5.30
CA LEU A 104 13.06 17.30 4.71
C LEU A 104 12.91 18.76 5.16
N ASP A 105 12.37 19.60 4.27
CA ASP A 105 11.90 20.92 4.62
C ASP A 105 10.79 20.85 5.69
N LYS A 106 10.53 21.97 6.37
CA LYS A 106 9.60 22.02 7.50
C LYS A 106 8.21 21.47 7.14
N THR A 107 7.66 21.90 6.01
CA THR A 107 6.29 21.53 5.59
C THR A 107 6.22 20.04 5.26
N SER A 108 7.18 19.53 4.48
CA SER A 108 7.23 18.11 4.13
C SER A 108 7.45 17.23 5.36
N LYS A 109 8.30 17.66 6.29
CA LYS A 109 8.56 16.98 7.56
C LYS A 109 7.29 16.89 8.42
N GLU A 110 6.59 18.01 8.59
CA GLU A 110 5.34 18.06 9.35
C GLU A 110 4.28 17.15 8.73
N PHE A 111 4.11 17.20 7.41
CA PHE A 111 3.15 16.35 6.71
C PHE A 111 3.50 14.86 6.85
N ALA A 112 4.75 14.47 6.65
CA ALA A 112 5.19 13.08 6.81
C ALA A 112 4.96 12.57 8.24
N LEU A 113 5.31 13.36 9.25
CA LEU A 113 5.12 13.00 10.66
C LEU A 113 3.64 12.93 11.06
N GLN A 114 2.79 13.82 10.56
CA GLN A 114 1.35 13.76 10.80
C GLN A 114 0.74 12.44 10.30
N ASN A 115 1.12 12.00 9.09
CA ASN A 115 0.66 10.73 8.54
C ASN A 115 1.19 9.53 9.36
N LEU A 116 2.45 9.56 9.78
CA LEU A 116 3.03 8.54 10.67
C LEU A 116 2.28 8.43 12.00
N ILE A 117 2.05 9.57 12.68
CA ILE A 117 1.30 9.65 13.94
C ILE A 117 -0.13 9.13 13.76
N LYS A 118 -0.81 9.55 12.70
CA LYS A 118 -2.16 9.09 12.39
C LYS A 118 -2.21 7.58 12.18
N SER A 119 -1.26 7.00 11.44
CA SER A 119 -1.14 5.56 11.23
C SER A 119 -0.93 4.79 12.55
N ALA A 120 -0.03 5.28 13.41
CA ALA A 120 0.24 4.68 14.72
C ALA A 120 -1.00 4.70 15.62
N ASN A 121 -1.74 5.81 15.64
CA ASN A 121 -2.99 5.94 16.39
C ASN A 121 -4.10 4.99 15.89
N LEU A 122 -4.08 4.65 14.60
CA LEU A 122 -4.96 3.63 14.01
C LEU A 122 -4.45 2.19 14.22
N GLY A 123 -3.35 2.02 14.97
CA GLY A 123 -2.83 0.70 15.35
C GLY A 123 -1.87 0.06 14.35
N CYS A 124 -1.27 0.82 13.43
CA CYS A 124 -0.20 0.28 12.60
C CYS A 124 1.07 0.06 13.43
N ASN A 125 1.54 -1.19 13.54
CA ASN A 125 2.70 -1.53 14.36
C ASN A 125 4.01 -0.97 13.80
N SER A 126 4.18 -0.98 12.48
CA SER A 126 5.34 -0.36 11.84
C SER A 126 5.43 1.10 12.26
N ALA A 127 4.38 1.88 12.03
CA ALA A 127 4.34 3.29 12.37
C ALA A 127 4.66 3.58 13.85
N LYS A 128 4.18 2.75 14.78
CA LYS A 128 4.53 2.84 16.21
C LYS A 128 6.02 2.63 16.42
N ASN A 129 6.59 1.57 15.85
CA ASN A 129 8.02 1.27 15.95
C ASN A 129 8.88 2.42 15.37
N GLU A 130 8.45 3.07 14.29
CA GLU A 130 9.17 4.24 13.77
C GLU A 130 9.05 5.47 14.68
N LEU A 131 7.89 5.73 15.29
CA LEU A 131 7.75 6.82 16.26
C LEU A 131 8.61 6.62 17.50
N GLU A 132 8.73 5.38 17.99
CA GLU A 132 9.59 5.06 19.12
C GLU A 132 11.05 5.44 18.84
N LYS A 133 11.56 5.18 17.64
CA LYS A 133 12.91 5.61 17.23
C LYS A 133 13.08 7.13 17.35
N TYR A 134 12.11 7.91 16.89
CA TYR A 134 12.17 9.37 16.96
C TYR A 134 12.09 9.94 18.38
N HIS A 135 11.32 9.30 19.27
CA HIS A 135 11.26 9.69 20.68
C HIS A 135 12.58 9.39 21.40
N LEU A 136 13.17 8.22 21.15
CA LEU A 136 14.47 7.84 21.73
C LEU A 136 15.59 8.80 21.30
N GLU A 137 15.53 9.30 20.07
CA GLU A 137 16.50 10.27 19.53
C GLU A 137 16.21 11.73 19.91
N GLY A 138 15.10 12.02 20.60
CA GLY A 138 14.69 13.39 20.92
C GLY A 138 14.40 14.26 19.69
N THR A 139 14.09 13.64 18.54
CA THR A 139 13.80 14.33 17.27
C THR A 139 12.37 14.89 17.24
N LEU A 140 11.46 14.30 18.03
CA LEU A 140 10.13 14.82 18.32
C LEU A 140 10.14 15.41 19.74
N LYS A 141 10.55 16.67 19.90
CA LYS A 141 10.33 17.40 21.16
C LYS A 141 8.96 18.08 21.13
N LYS A 142 8.23 17.97 22.24
CA LYS A 142 6.95 18.65 22.50
C LYS A 142 7.05 20.16 22.30
#